data_AF-A0A7K3HCC3-F1
#
_entry.id   AF-A0A7K3HCC3-F1
#
_cell.length_a   1.000
_cell.length_b   1.000
_cell.length_c   1.000
_cell.angle_alpha   90.00
_cell.angle_beta   90.00
_cell.angle_gamma   90.00
#
_symmetry.space_group_name_H-M   'P 1'
#
loop_
_entity.id
_entity.type
_entity.pdbx_description
1 polymer ?
#
loop_
_entity_poly.entity_id
_entity_poly.type
_entity_poly.pdbx_seq_one_letter_code
_entity_poly.pdbx_strand_id
1 'polypeptide(L)'
;MTASPDSPAPVLDTAFFRRWLDLAAAAIRREADHLTDLDSAIGDADHGSNMRRGFDSASTSEAYAAATTPGALLKGFGTHLIGKVGGASGPLYGTVLRRAAKALGEDGTVSPQALGEALAAAVAGVRRLGDSGPGD
;
A
#
# COMPACT_ATOMS: atom_id res chain seq x y z
N MET A 1 -9.18 11.38 -23.71
CA MET A 1 -7.75 11.06 -23.97
C MET A 1 -7.59 9.55 -24.01
N THR A 2 -7.85 8.95 -25.16
CA THR A 2 -7.54 7.54 -25.42
C THR A 2 -6.04 7.44 -25.69
N ALA A 3 -5.30 6.73 -24.84
CA ALA A 3 -3.87 6.53 -25.02
C ALA A 3 -3.61 5.83 -26.37
N SER A 4 -2.66 6.37 -27.16
CA SER A 4 -2.22 5.77 -28.42
C SER A 4 -1.59 4.39 -28.18
N PRO A 5 -1.81 3.41 -29.07
CA PRO A 5 -1.33 2.03 -28.94
C PRO A 5 0.20 1.85 -28.96
N ASP A 6 0.97 2.91 -29.27
CA ASP A 6 2.44 2.90 -29.38
C ASP A 6 3.20 3.39 -28.14
N SER A 7 2.51 3.62 -27.01
CA SER A 7 3.23 3.93 -25.77
C SER A 7 3.91 2.66 -25.26
N PRO A 8 5.24 2.64 -25.04
CA PRO A 8 5.90 1.48 -24.47
C PRO A 8 5.24 1.12 -23.15
N ALA A 9 5.05 -0.18 -22.91
CA ALA A 9 4.46 -0.66 -21.67
C ALA A 9 5.23 -0.04 -20.49
N PRO A 10 4.52 0.44 -19.45
CA PRO A 10 5.16 1.10 -18.34
C PRO A 10 6.15 0.16 -17.66
N VAL A 11 7.39 0.62 -17.47
CA VAL A 11 8.38 -0.09 -16.67
C VAL A 11 7.94 -0.02 -15.21
N LEU A 12 7.78 -1.16 -14.56
CA LEU A 12 7.40 -1.25 -13.15
C LEU A 12 8.65 -1.17 -12.27
N ASP A 13 9.31 -0.02 -12.30
CA ASP A 13 10.52 0.28 -11.53
C ASP A 13 10.20 0.99 -10.20
N THR A 14 11.23 1.30 -9.41
CA THR A 14 11.08 2.02 -8.14
C THR A 14 10.31 3.34 -8.30
N ALA A 15 10.48 4.06 -9.42
CA ALA A 15 9.78 5.31 -9.66
C ALA A 15 8.29 5.10 -9.92
N PHE A 16 7.91 4.02 -10.62
CA PHE A 16 6.51 3.61 -10.77
C PHE A 16 5.86 3.33 -9.42
N PHE A 17 6.49 2.50 -8.57
CA PHE A 17 5.93 2.16 -7.26
C PHE A 17 5.90 3.38 -6.31
N ARG A 18 6.86 4.29 -6.42
CA ARG A 18 6.86 5.56 -5.68
C ARG A 18 5.66 6.42 -6.08
N ARG A 19 5.47 6.66 -7.38
CA ARG A 19 4.28 7.38 -7.87
C ARG A 19 2.98 6.70 -7.44
N TRP A 20 2.94 5.36 -7.45
CA TRP A 20 1.77 4.63 -6.98
C TRP A 20 1.47 4.87 -5.50
N LEU A 21 2.47 4.80 -4.62
CA LEU A 21 2.31 5.08 -3.20
C LEU A 21 1.95 6.55 -2.91
N ASP A 22 2.54 7.50 -3.65
CA ASP A 22 2.20 8.92 -3.53
C ASP A 22 0.73 9.18 -3.93
N LEU A 23 0.27 8.55 -5.01
CA LEU A 23 -1.13 8.62 -5.44
C LEU A 23 -2.08 7.95 -4.44
N ALA A 24 -1.68 6.82 -3.86
CA ALA A 24 -2.46 6.16 -2.81
C ALA A 24 -2.57 7.05 -1.55
N ALA A 25 -1.47 7.67 -1.11
CA ALA A 25 -1.48 8.60 0.01
C ALA A 25 -2.35 9.82 -0.27
N ALA A 26 -2.29 10.38 -1.48
CA ALA A 26 -3.15 11.49 -1.89
C ALA A 26 -4.64 11.10 -1.91
N ALA A 27 -4.97 9.89 -2.36
CA ALA A 27 -6.34 9.38 -2.34
C ALA A 27 -6.85 9.20 -0.90
N ILE A 28 -6.06 8.55 -0.02
CA ILE A 28 -6.40 8.40 1.41
C ILE A 28 -6.62 9.76 2.06
N ARG A 29 -5.73 10.73 1.80
CA ARG A 29 -5.87 12.08 2.35
C ARG A 29 -7.16 12.77 1.91
N ARG A 30 -7.50 12.67 0.61
CA ARG A 30 -8.71 13.27 0.04
C ARG A 30 -9.98 12.65 0.59
N GLU A 31 -10.00 11.33 0.78
CA GLU A 31 -11.19 10.58 1.22
C GLU A 31 -11.26 10.39 2.74
N ALA A 32 -10.31 10.91 3.51
CA ALA A 32 -10.17 10.60 4.94
C ALA A 32 -11.43 10.94 5.76
N ASP A 33 -12.11 12.04 5.46
CA ASP A 33 -13.32 12.42 6.20
C ASP A 33 -14.48 11.48 5.82
N HIS A 34 -14.63 11.15 4.53
CA HIS A 34 -15.60 10.17 4.08
C HIS A 34 -15.37 8.76 4.67
N LEU A 35 -14.11 8.32 4.73
CA LEU A 35 -13.73 7.05 5.38
C LEU A 35 -14.05 7.05 6.88
N THR A 36 -13.93 8.20 7.54
CA THR A 36 -14.31 8.38 8.94
C THR A 36 -15.83 8.30 9.10
N ASP A 37 -16.59 8.92 8.20
CA ASP A 37 -18.06 8.86 8.21
C ASP A 37 -18.57 7.42 8.02
N LEU A 38 -17.99 6.66 7.08
CA LEU A 38 -18.32 5.26 6.88
C LEU A 38 -18.05 4.41 8.13
N ASP A 39 -16.89 4.62 8.75
CA ASP A 39 -16.49 3.93 9.97
C ASP A 39 -17.35 4.33 11.18
N SER A 40 -17.86 5.56 11.24
CA SER A 40 -18.76 5.99 12.31
C SER A 40 -20.08 5.20 12.37
N ALA A 41 -20.52 4.65 11.23
CA ALA A 41 -21.76 3.90 11.15
C ALA A 41 -21.66 2.49 11.78
N ILE A 42 -20.46 1.90 11.83
CA ILE A 42 -20.25 0.49 12.22
C ILE A 42 -18.99 0.24 13.07
N GLY A 43 -18.26 1.28 13.45
CA GLY A 43 -16.97 1.25 14.12
C GLY A 43 -16.81 2.41 15.09
N ASP A 44 -15.59 2.89 15.26
CA ASP A 44 -15.24 3.91 16.27
C ASP A 44 -14.93 5.30 15.67
N ALA A 45 -15.21 5.48 14.38
CA ALA A 45 -15.03 6.74 13.64
C ALA A 45 -13.57 7.23 13.66
N ASP A 46 -12.62 6.31 13.57
CA ASP A 46 -11.21 6.63 13.61
C ASP A 46 -10.47 6.26 12.32
N HIS A 47 -11.06 5.41 11.48
CA HIS A 47 -10.39 4.77 10.35
C HIS A 47 -9.72 5.78 9.41
N GLY A 48 -10.47 6.74 8.88
CA GLY A 48 -9.94 7.72 7.94
C GLY A 48 -8.85 8.61 8.55
N SER A 49 -9.03 9.00 9.82
CA SER A 49 -8.04 9.79 10.56
C SER A 49 -6.73 9.02 10.80
N ASN A 50 -6.82 7.72 11.11
CA ASN A 50 -5.70 6.82 11.31
C ASN A 50 -4.94 6.55 10.01
N MET A 51 -5.68 6.30 8.93
CA MET A 51 -5.11 6.07 7.59
C MET A 51 -4.40 7.31 7.07
N ARG A 52 -5.02 8.50 7.15
CA ARG A 52 -4.39 9.77 6.77
C ARG A 52 -3.07 9.99 7.51
N ARG A 53 -3.09 9.86 8.83
CA ARG A 53 -1.91 10.04 9.68
C ARG A 53 -0.76 9.12 9.28
N GLY A 54 -1.04 7.82 9.10
CA GLY A 54 -0.01 6.85 8.77
C GLY A 54 0.53 6.97 7.34
N PHE A 55 -0.32 7.28 6.36
CA PHE A 55 0.14 7.48 4.97
C PHE A 55 0.94 8.78 4.81
N ASP A 56 0.55 9.86 5.48
CA ASP A 56 1.30 11.12 5.48
C ASP A 56 2.68 10.94 6.14
N SER A 57 2.75 10.22 7.27
CA SER A 57 4.04 9.96 7.94
C SER A 57 4.92 8.98 7.16
N ALA A 58 4.34 7.96 6.52
CA ALA A 58 5.10 7.01 5.70
C ALA A 58 5.71 7.68 4.46
N SER A 59 4.98 8.60 3.82
CA SER A 59 5.42 9.34 2.63
C SER A 59 6.60 10.29 2.89
N THR A 60 6.85 10.63 4.16
CA THR A 60 7.97 11.48 4.59
C THR A 60 9.05 10.71 5.36
N SER A 61 8.93 9.38 5.44
CA SER A 61 9.88 8.55 6.19
C SER A 61 11.23 8.39 5.49
N GLU A 62 12.30 8.28 6.27
CA GLU A 62 13.65 8.03 5.74
C GLU A 62 13.73 6.73 4.93
N ALA A 63 13.10 5.65 5.41
CA ALA A 63 13.00 4.39 4.69
C ALA A 63 12.33 4.53 3.32
N TYR A 64 11.30 5.38 3.22
CA TYR A 64 10.66 5.68 1.94
C TYR A 64 11.60 6.48 1.03
N ALA A 65 12.30 7.49 1.56
CA ALA A 65 13.22 8.32 0.79
C ALA A 65 14.44 7.54 0.26
N ALA A 66 15.01 6.65 1.09
CA ALA A 66 16.24 5.92 0.79
C ALA A 66 16.06 4.66 -0.08
N ALA A 67 14.82 4.21 -0.30
CA ALA A 67 14.56 2.97 -1.04
C ALA A 67 14.93 3.09 -2.53
N THR A 68 15.75 2.13 -2.98
CA THR A 68 16.27 2.05 -4.35
C THR A 68 15.61 0.97 -5.20
N THR A 69 14.88 0.02 -4.59
CA THR A 69 14.16 -1.08 -5.27
C THR A 69 12.66 -1.01 -4.94
N PRO A 70 11.75 -1.53 -5.78
CA PRO A 70 10.33 -1.63 -5.48
C PRO A 70 10.05 -2.41 -4.18
N GLY A 71 10.77 -3.52 -3.97
CA GLY A 71 10.63 -4.32 -2.76
C GLY A 71 11.03 -3.55 -1.50
N ALA A 72 12.20 -2.89 -1.50
CA ALA A 72 12.64 -2.06 -0.39
C ALA A 72 11.65 -0.91 -0.09
N LEU A 73 11.12 -0.28 -1.14
CA LEU A 73 10.16 0.81 -1.03
C LEU A 73 8.87 0.35 -0.33
N LEU A 74 8.28 -0.76 -0.80
CA LEU A 74 7.06 -1.33 -0.22
C LEU A 74 7.30 -1.85 1.20
N LYS A 75 8.46 -2.46 1.47
CA LYS A 75 8.84 -2.94 2.81
C LYS A 75 8.95 -1.78 3.80
N GLY A 76 9.62 -0.69 3.41
CA GLY A 76 9.80 0.50 4.23
C GLY A 76 8.46 1.15 4.56
N PHE A 77 7.66 1.42 3.53
CA PHE A 77 6.33 2.04 3.69
C PHE A 77 5.40 1.15 4.53
N GLY A 78 5.32 -0.14 4.23
CA GLY A 78 4.50 -1.10 4.96
C GLY A 78 4.90 -1.26 6.43
N THR A 79 6.20 -1.31 6.72
CA THR A 79 6.68 -1.36 8.12
C THR A 79 6.32 -0.10 8.88
N HIS A 80 6.37 1.06 8.22
CA HIS A 80 5.96 2.33 8.81
C HIS A 80 4.48 2.34 9.18
N LEU A 81 3.60 1.86 8.29
CA LEU A 81 2.16 1.80 8.55
C LEU A 81 1.81 0.94 9.78
N ILE A 82 2.49 -0.19 9.98
CA ILE A 82 2.26 -1.05 11.17
C ILE A 82 2.46 -0.28 12.47
N GLY A 83 3.44 0.63 12.51
CA GLY A 83 3.76 1.39 13.71
C GLY A 83 3.00 2.70 13.88
N LYS A 84 2.27 3.18 12.86
CA LYS A 84 1.68 4.53 12.84
C LYS A 84 0.19 4.59 12.58
N VAL A 85 -0.37 3.62 11.85
CA VAL A 85 -1.82 3.50 11.67
C VAL A 85 -2.37 2.72 12.87
N GLY A 86 -3.33 3.31 13.57
CA GLY A 86 -4.04 2.69 14.69
C GLY A 86 -5.01 1.59 14.25
N GLY A 87 -5.55 0.87 15.24
CA GLY A 87 -6.56 -0.16 15.03
C GLY A 87 -6.09 -1.35 14.18
N ALA A 88 -7.04 -2.09 13.63
CA ALA A 88 -6.77 -3.26 12.78
C ALA A 88 -6.10 -2.89 11.45
N SER A 89 -6.32 -1.66 10.97
CA SER A 89 -5.89 -1.23 9.64
C SER A 89 -4.37 -1.18 9.49
N GLY A 90 -3.63 -0.79 10.53
CA GLY A 90 -2.16 -0.72 10.46
C GLY A 90 -1.50 -2.06 10.19
N PRO A 91 -1.76 -3.10 10.99
CA PRO A 91 -1.30 -4.45 10.71
C PRO A 91 -1.73 -4.99 9.35
N LEU A 92 -2.97 -4.72 8.90
CA LEU A 92 -3.50 -5.24 7.64
C LEU A 92 -2.82 -4.58 6.41
N TYR A 93 -2.86 -3.25 6.29
CA TYR A 93 -2.21 -2.54 5.17
C TYR A 93 -0.68 -2.70 5.19
N GLY A 94 -0.08 -2.70 6.39
CA GLY A 94 1.33 -3.01 6.55
C GLY A 94 1.67 -4.42 6.06
N THR A 95 0.80 -5.39 6.31
CA THR A 95 0.98 -6.77 5.81
C THR A 95 0.84 -6.85 4.30
N VAL A 96 -0.11 -6.14 3.68
CA VAL A 96 -0.22 -6.06 2.22
C VAL A 96 1.13 -5.68 1.60
N LEU A 97 1.68 -4.53 2.03
CA LEU A 97 2.90 -4.00 1.45
C LEU A 97 4.14 -4.86 1.77
N ARG A 98 4.25 -5.38 3.00
CA ARG A 98 5.40 -6.23 3.39
C ARG A 98 5.40 -7.59 2.70
N ARG A 99 4.22 -8.16 2.42
CA ARG A 99 4.11 -9.45 1.71
C ARG A 99 4.38 -9.27 0.23
N ALA A 100 3.87 -8.20 -0.38
CA ALA A 100 4.22 -7.84 -1.75
C ALA A 100 5.74 -7.60 -1.88
N ALA A 101 6.32 -6.80 -0.98
CA ALA A 101 7.76 -6.55 -0.96
C ALA A 101 8.60 -7.84 -0.91
N LYS A 102 8.21 -8.79 -0.05
CA LYS A 102 8.90 -10.09 0.05
C LYS A 102 8.87 -10.87 -1.25
N ALA A 103 7.73 -10.85 -1.96
CA ALA A 103 7.59 -11.55 -3.24
C ALA A 103 8.40 -10.88 -4.36
N LEU A 104 8.52 -9.55 -4.35
CA LEU A 104 9.26 -8.80 -5.36
C LEU A 104 10.79 -8.83 -5.17
N GLY A 105 11.27 -9.12 -3.95
CA GLY A 105 12.71 -9.19 -3.69
C GLY A 105 13.42 -7.85 -3.84
N GLU A 106 14.63 -7.88 -4.39
CA GLU A 106 15.53 -6.71 -4.51
C GLU A 106 15.78 -6.29 -5.96
N ASP A 107 14.99 -6.81 -6.91
CA ASP A 107 15.14 -6.46 -8.32
C ASP A 107 14.75 -4.99 -8.57
N GLY A 108 15.48 -4.28 -9.43
CA GLY A 108 15.20 -2.87 -9.75
C GLY A 108 13.96 -2.65 -10.63
N THR A 109 13.48 -3.72 -11.28
CA THR A 109 12.31 -3.69 -12.18
C THR A 109 11.47 -4.94 -11.96
N VAL A 110 10.14 -4.77 -11.99
CA VAL A 110 9.17 -5.83 -11.75
C VAL A 110 8.45 -6.19 -13.05
N SER A 111 8.25 -7.48 -13.32
CA SER A 111 7.38 -7.91 -14.42
C SER A 111 5.90 -7.84 -14.00
N PRO A 112 4.95 -7.68 -14.94
CA PRO A 112 3.53 -7.75 -14.63
C PRO A 112 3.13 -9.05 -13.90
N GLN A 113 3.76 -10.17 -14.26
CA GLN A 113 3.56 -11.47 -13.62
C GLN A 113 4.01 -11.44 -12.15
N ALA A 114 5.22 -10.93 -11.89
CA ALA A 114 5.75 -10.80 -10.53
C ALA A 114 4.88 -9.84 -9.66
N LEU A 115 4.35 -8.77 -10.25
CA LEU A 115 3.37 -7.91 -9.56
C LEU A 115 2.09 -8.69 -9.22
N GLY A 116 1.56 -9.50 -10.14
CA GLY A 116 0.40 -10.35 -9.88
C GLY A 116 0.63 -11.35 -8.74
N GLU A 117 1.78 -12.02 -8.73
CA GLU A 117 2.18 -12.93 -7.65
C GLU A 117 2.35 -12.20 -6.31
N ALA A 118 2.92 -11.00 -6.32
CA ALA A 118 3.09 -10.18 -5.13
C ALA A 118 1.74 -9.74 -4.53
N LEU A 119 0.77 -9.36 -5.37
CA LEU A 119 -0.59 -9.04 -4.92
C LEU A 119 -1.32 -10.27 -4.37
N ALA A 120 -1.17 -11.43 -5.00
CA ALA A 120 -1.73 -12.69 -4.49
C ALA A 120 -1.13 -13.04 -3.11
N ALA A 121 0.18 -12.88 -2.94
CA ALA A 121 0.85 -13.09 -1.66
C ALA A 121 0.38 -12.09 -0.57
N ALA A 122 0.10 -10.85 -0.96
CA ALA A 122 -0.45 -9.82 -0.09
C ALA A 122 -1.86 -10.17 0.41
N VAL A 123 -2.77 -10.55 -0.49
CA VAL A 123 -4.13 -11.00 -0.15
C VAL A 123 -4.08 -12.21 0.78
N ALA A 124 -3.27 -13.22 0.47
CA ALA A 124 -3.09 -14.38 1.34
C ALA A 124 -2.51 -13.99 2.71
N GLY A 125 -1.69 -12.94 2.78
CA GLY A 125 -1.18 -12.37 4.02
C GLY A 125 -2.27 -11.77 4.89
N VAL A 126 -3.13 -10.93 4.29
CA VAL A 126 -4.27 -10.30 4.97
C VAL A 126 -5.24 -11.35 5.49
N ARG A 127 -5.65 -12.31 4.66
CA ARG A 127 -6.57 -13.39 5.08
C ARG A 127 -6.05 -14.15 6.29
N ARG A 128 -4.76 -14.50 6.31
CA ARG A 128 -4.16 -15.19 7.47
C ARG A 128 -4.06 -14.32 8.71
N LEU A 129 -3.89 -13.01 8.57
CA LEU A 129 -3.75 -12.11 9.70
C LEU A 129 -5.11 -11.76 10.32
N GLY A 130 -6.11 -11.50 9.49
CA GLY A 130 -7.46 -11.12 9.91
C GLY A 130 -8.43 -12.28 10.06
N ASP A 131 -8.01 -13.51 9.73
CA ASP A 131 -8.88 -14.69 9.64
C ASP A 131 -10.13 -14.45 8.79
N SER A 132 -9.97 -13.73 7.68
CA SER A 132 -11.07 -13.24 6.84
C SER A 132 -11.14 -13.90 5.46
N GLY A 133 -12.35 -13.98 4.92
CA GLY A 133 -12.67 -14.56 3.63
C GLY A 133 -13.73 -13.78 2.83
N PRO A 134 -14.09 -14.26 1.62
CA PRO A 134 -15.17 -13.65 0.84
C PRO A 134 -16.51 -13.74 1.58
N GLY A 135 -17.11 -12.59 1.89
CA GLY A 135 -18.43 -12.50 2.52
C GLY A 135 -18.43 -11.98 3.96
N ASP A 136 -17.25 -11.80 4.56
CA ASP A 136 -17.07 -11.18 5.88
C ASP A 136 -17.05 -9.64 5.83
#